data_AF-A0AAN1CSJ6-F1
#
_entry.id   AF-A0AAN1CSJ6-F1
#
_cell.length_a   1.000
_cell.length_b   1.000
_cell.length_c   1.000
_cell.angle_alpha   90.00
_cell.angle_beta   90.00
_cell.angle_gamma   90.00
#
_symmetry.space_group_name_H-M   'P 1'
#
loop_
_entity.id
_entity.type
_entity.pdbx_description
1 polymer ?
#
loop_
_entity_poly.entity_id
_entity_poly.type
_entity_poly.pdbx_seq_one_letter_code
_entity_poly.pdbx_strand_id
1 'polypeptide(L)'
;MKKLLIILPILLALILSGCSSASSGTSAKTKQYASNHDLNGQASWYGNAFHGKLTASGETYNMRAYTAAHKTLPFGTIVRVTNTENNKSVDVKINDRGPYVKGRVIDLSLVAFNKIGDSSKGLAPIKIDILDDSNTFRYKH
;
A
#
# COMPACT_ATOMS: atom_id res chain seq x y z
N MET A 1 75.93 4.66 -12.16
CA MET A 1 75.35 4.46 -13.51
C MET A 1 75.04 2.97 -13.69
N LYS A 2 73.76 2.62 -13.85
CA LYS A 2 73.22 1.43 -14.54
C LYS A 2 71.70 1.54 -14.47
N LYS A 3 71.11 2.06 -15.55
CA LYS A 3 69.69 1.88 -15.89
C LYS A 3 69.51 0.43 -16.38
N LEU A 4 68.38 -0.21 -16.09
CA LEU A 4 67.54 -1.04 -16.99
C LEU A 4 66.56 -1.89 -16.12
N LEU A 5 65.27 -1.57 -15.95
CA LEU A 5 64.05 -1.70 -16.80
C LEU A 5 63.42 -3.13 -16.82
N ILE A 6 62.08 -3.15 -16.75
CA ILE A 6 61.09 -4.23 -17.01
C ILE A 6 61.01 -5.30 -15.88
N ILE A 7 59.88 -5.78 -15.33
CA ILE A 7 58.55 -6.14 -15.88
C ILE A 7 57.48 -6.11 -14.76
N LEU A 8 56.35 -5.46 -15.06
CA LEU A 8 55.06 -5.62 -14.39
C LEU A 8 54.36 -6.89 -14.94
N PRO A 9 53.83 -7.76 -14.07
CA PRO A 9 52.46 -8.24 -14.25
C PRO A 9 51.68 -8.09 -12.94
N ILE A 10 50.58 -7.34 -12.92
CA ILE A 10 49.21 -7.85 -13.14
C ILE A 10 48.75 -8.76 -11.99
N LEU A 11 47.62 -8.34 -11.39
CA LEU A 11 46.65 -9.14 -10.64
C LEU A 11 46.91 -9.39 -9.15
N LEU A 12 46.41 -8.48 -8.32
CA LEU A 12 45.53 -8.92 -7.24
C LEU A 12 44.39 -7.91 -7.07
N ALA A 13 43.38 -8.08 -7.90
CA ALA A 13 42.06 -7.51 -7.66
C ALA A 13 41.47 -8.19 -6.42
N LEU A 14 41.68 -7.61 -5.24
CA LEU A 14 40.77 -7.82 -4.12
C LEU A 14 39.58 -6.91 -4.33
N ILE A 15 38.65 -7.48 -5.10
CA ILE A 15 37.31 -6.99 -5.31
C ILE A 15 36.67 -6.91 -3.93
N LEU A 16 36.67 -5.72 -3.30
CA LEU A 16 35.67 -5.42 -2.30
C LEU A 16 34.34 -5.34 -3.04
N SER A 17 33.71 -6.50 -3.23
CA SER A 17 32.28 -6.60 -3.46
C SER A 17 31.59 -6.10 -2.21
N GLY A 18 31.53 -4.77 -2.09
CA GLY A 18 30.63 -4.10 -1.17
C GLY A 18 29.24 -4.60 -1.50
N CYS A 19 28.68 -5.38 -0.57
CA CYS A 19 27.31 -5.82 -0.62
C CYS A 19 26.44 -4.57 -0.72
N SER A 20 25.99 -4.24 -1.93
CA SER A 20 24.98 -3.20 -2.10
C SER A 20 23.74 -3.76 -1.44
N SER A 21 23.42 -3.25 -0.24
CA SER A 21 22.09 -3.42 0.33
C SER A 21 21.11 -2.96 -0.75
N ALA A 22 20.46 -3.92 -1.39
CA ALA A 22 19.32 -3.63 -2.25
C ALA A 22 18.34 -2.93 -1.32
N SER A 23 18.26 -1.60 -1.42
CA SER A 23 17.10 -0.92 -0.92
C SER A 23 15.94 -1.63 -1.59
N SER A 24 15.05 -2.19 -0.78
CA SER A 24 13.72 -2.57 -1.20
C SER A 24 12.99 -1.28 -1.57
N GLY A 25 13.50 -0.59 -2.59
CA GLY A 25 12.97 0.61 -3.16
C GLY A 25 11.70 0.19 -3.85
N THR A 26 10.58 0.69 -3.33
CA THR A 26 9.29 0.73 -4.01
C THR A 26 9.53 0.87 -5.52
N SER A 27 9.12 -0.14 -6.29
CA SER A 27 9.35 -0.19 -7.74
C SER A 27 8.92 1.13 -8.38
N ALA A 28 9.63 1.58 -9.43
CA ALA A 28 9.24 2.78 -10.20
C ALA A 28 7.75 2.74 -10.59
N LYS A 29 7.23 1.53 -10.85
CA LYS A 29 5.80 1.24 -11.03
C LYS A 29 4.97 1.70 -9.83
N THR A 30 5.22 1.21 -8.63
CA THR A 30 4.44 1.56 -7.42
C THR A 30 4.53 3.06 -7.08
N LYS A 31 5.67 3.71 -7.34
CA LYS A 31 5.81 5.17 -7.17
C LYS A 31 4.91 5.96 -8.12
N GLN A 32 4.79 5.52 -9.38
CA GLN A 32 3.86 6.08 -10.36
C GLN A 32 2.38 5.76 -10.04
N TYR A 33 2.08 4.60 -9.47
CA TYR A 33 0.72 4.31 -8.97
C TYR A 33 0.35 5.28 -7.86
N ALA A 34 1.24 5.47 -6.87
CA ALA A 34 0.98 6.36 -5.75
C ALA A 34 0.71 7.81 -6.17
N SER A 35 1.35 8.31 -7.24
CA SER A 35 1.12 9.68 -7.72
C SER A 35 -0.24 9.91 -8.39
N ASN A 36 -0.94 8.85 -8.79
CA ASN A 36 -2.22 8.95 -9.52
C ASN A 36 -3.45 8.74 -8.64
N HIS A 37 -3.26 8.54 -7.34
CA HIS A 37 -4.33 8.23 -6.40
C HIS A 37 -4.32 9.22 -5.23
N ASP A 38 -5.51 9.54 -4.72
CA ASP A 38 -5.63 10.25 -3.46
C ASP A 38 -5.18 9.28 -2.35
N LEU A 39 -4.05 9.56 -1.71
CA LEU A 39 -3.50 8.72 -0.64
C LEU A 39 -3.54 9.39 0.73
N ASN A 40 -4.07 10.61 0.82
CA ASN A 40 -4.18 11.36 2.08
C ASN A 40 -5.59 11.96 2.16
N GLY A 41 -6.21 11.89 3.34
CA GLY A 41 -7.54 12.44 3.56
C GLY A 41 -8.25 11.76 4.73
N GLN A 42 -9.57 11.62 4.65
CA GLN A 42 -10.36 10.97 5.70
C GLN A 42 -10.65 9.51 5.35
N ALA A 43 -10.47 8.63 6.32
CA ALA A 43 -11.06 7.30 6.34
C ALA A 43 -12.43 7.34 7.01
N SER A 44 -13.32 6.46 6.58
CA SER A 44 -14.49 6.06 7.36
C SER A 44 -14.64 4.53 7.37
N TRP A 45 -15.80 4.01 7.77
CA TRP A 45 -16.12 2.60 7.64
C TRP A 45 -17.55 2.41 7.10
N TYR A 46 -17.77 1.38 6.28
CA TYR A 46 -19.12 1.08 5.76
C TYR A 46 -19.90 0.13 6.68
N GLY A 47 -21.15 0.54 6.94
CA GLY A 47 -22.05 0.02 7.97
C GLY A 47 -22.47 -1.44 7.84
N ASN A 48 -23.06 -1.98 8.91
CA ASN A 48 -23.59 -3.34 8.99
C ASN A 48 -24.59 -3.68 7.86
N ALA A 49 -25.33 -2.70 7.35
CA ALA A 49 -26.30 -2.89 6.28
C ALA A 49 -25.71 -3.42 4.95
N PHE A 50 -24.40 -3.38 4.78
CA PHE A 50 -23.71 -3.93 3.62
C PHE A 50 -23.24 -5.37 3.83
N HIS A 51 -23.16 -5.86 5.07
CA HIS A 51 -22.59 -7.16 5.37
C HIS A 51 -23.34 -8.28 4.63
N GLY A 52 -22.61 -9.19 4.00
CA GLY A 52 -23.19 -10.28 3.21
C GLY A 52 -23.58 -9.90 1.78
N LYS A 53 -23.50 -8.62 1.40
CA LYS A 53 -23.75 -8.17 0.01
C LYS A 53 -22.48 -8.26 -0.83
N LEU A 54 -22.64 -8.30 -2.16
CA LEU A 54 -21.52 -8.23 -3.08
C LEU A 54 -20.89 -6.83 -3.09
N THR A 55 -19.57 -6.80 -3.09
CA THR A 55 -18.74 -5.61 -3.37
C THR A 55 -18.58 -5.45 -4.88
N ALA A 56 -18.03 -4.31 -5.32
CA ALA A 56 -17.72 -4.07 -6.72
C ALA A 56 -16.66 -5.03 -7.31
N SER A 57 -15.84 -5.70 -6.48
CA SER A 57 -14.94 -6.76 -6.95
C SER A 57 -15.66 -8.09 -7.21
N GLY A 58 -16.90 -8.24 -6.74
CA GLY A 58 -17.64 -9.49 -6.74
C GLY A 58 -17.40 -10.38 -5.52
N GLU A 59 -16.56 -9.95 -4.58
CA GLU A 59 -16.44 -10.61 -3.27
C GLU A 59 -17.61 -10.22 -2.36
N THR A 60 -18.05 -11.13 -1.49
CA THR A 60 -19.01 -10.81 -0.43
C THR A 60 -18.35 -9.93 0.64
N TYR A 61 -18.96 -8.80 0.96
CA TYR A 61 -18.48 -7.93 2.02
C TYR A 61 -18.60 -8.60 3.40
N ASN A 62 -17.45 -8.78 4.05
CA ASN A 62 -17.33 -9.20 5.43
C ASN A 62 -16.77 -8.06 6.29
N MET A 63 -17.59 -7.53 7.20
CA MET A 63 -17.17 -6.44 8.11
C MET A 63 -16.04 -6.84 9.07
N ARG A 64 -15.80 -8.15 9.22
CA ARG A 64 -14.76 -8.72 10.07
C ARG A 64 -13.48 -9.07 9.30
N ALA A 65 -13.47 -8.88 7.99
CA ALA A 65 -12.28 -9.05 7.16
C ALA A 65 -11.49 -7.74 7.05
N TYR A 66 -10.20 -7.82 6.72
CA TYR A 66 -9.35 -6.64 6.49
C TYR A 66 -9.44 -6.18 5.03
N THR A 67 -10.56 -5.54 4.68
CA THR A 67 -10.81 -5.03 3.33
C THR A 67 -11.24 -3.56 3.35
N ALA A 68 -11.14 -2.91 2.20
CA ALA A 68 -11.47 -1.50 2.02
C ALA A 68 -12.08 -1.19 0.64
N ALA A 69 -12.88 -0.13 0.58
CA ALA A 69 -13.33 0.50 -0.66
C ALA A 69 -12.44 1.69 -0.99
N HIS A 70 -12.00 1.76 -2.25
CA HIS A 70 -11.26 2.89 -2.77
C HIS A 70 -11.69 3.20 -4.21
N LYS A 71 -11.71 4.50 -4.58
CA LYS A 71 -12.28 4.98 -5.85
C LYS A 71 -11.59 4.39 -7.07
N THR A 72 -10.26 4.41 -7.06
CA THR A 72 -9.46 4.20 -8.27
C THR A 72 -8.36 3.13 -8.15
N LEU A 73 -7.86 2.84 -6.94
CA LEU A 73 -6.97 1.69 -6.72
C LEU A 73 -7.56 0.40 -7.30
N PRO A 74 -6.76 -0.39 -8.05
CA PRO A 74 -7.19 -1.68 -8.57
C PRO A 74 -7.68 -2.61 -7.47
N PHE A 75 -8.56 -3.56 -7.82
CA PHE A 75 -8.93 -4.60 -6.86
C PHE A 75 -7.74 -5.52 -6.62
N GLY A 76 -7.62 -6.02 -5.39
CA GLY A 76 -6.50 -6.85 -4.96
C GLY A 76 -5.29 -6.06 -4.45
N THR A 77 -5.22 -4.74 -4.66
CA THR A 77 -4.15 -3.92 -4.10
C THR A 77 -4.15 -4.03 -2.58
N ILE A 78 -2.97 -4.26 -2.00
CA ILE A 78 -2.77 -4.25 -0.55
C ILE A 78 -2.19 -2.89 -0.17
N VAL A 79 -2.83 -2.24 0.79
CA VAL A 79 -2.41 -0.93 1.29
C VAL A 79 -2.31 -0.94 2.80
N ARG A 80 -1.36 -0.15 3.33
CA ARG A 80 -1.30 0.25 4.72
C ARG A 80 -2.04 1.55 4.90
N VAL A 81 -2.97 1.59 5.82
CA VAL A 81 -3.70 2.79 6.21
C VAL A 81 -3.23 3.19 7.59
N THR A 82 -2.65 4.37 7.71
CA THR A 82 -2.12 4.91 8.96
C THR A 82 -2.95 6.10 9.39
N ASN A 83 -3.47 6.07 10.62
CA ASN A 83 -4.10 7.24 11.22
C ASN A 83 -3.02 8.23 11.66
N THR A 84 -3.05 9.43 11.10
CA THR A 84 -2.01 10.46 11.30
C THR A 84 -2.08 11.13 12.68
N GLU A 85 -3.18 10.99 13.42
CA GLU A 85 -3.32 11.54 14.77
C GLU A 85 -2.69 10.63 15.84
N ASN A 86 -2.68 9.32 15.63
CA ASN A 86 -2.26 8.35 16.66
C ASN A 86 -1.21 7.33 16.19
N ASN A 87 -0.77 7.42 14.93
CA ASN A 87 0.22 6.55 14.29
C ASN A 87 -0.13 5.06 14.24
N LYS A 88 -1.36 4.67 14.59
CA LYS A 88 -1.82 3.29 14.41
C LYS A 88 -2.08 3.02 12.94
N SER A 89 -1.78 1.80 12.51
CA SER A 89 -1.97 1.38 11.13
C SER A 89 -2.64 0.02 11.00
N VAL A 90 -3.21 -0.23 9.83
CA VAL A 90 -3.82 -1.50 9.44
C VAL A 90 -3.57 -1.75 7.96
N ASP A 91 -3.26 -3.00 7.63
CA ASP A 91 -3.11 -3.43 6.24
C ASP A 91 -4.44 -4.01 5.75
N VAL A 92 -4.87 -3.59 4.57
CA VAL A 92 -6.17 -3.98 4.00
C VAL A 92 -6.06 -4.25 2.50
N LYS A 93 -6.92 -5.15 2.01
CA LYS A 93 -7.10 -5.40 0.57
C LYS A 93 -8.20 -4.50 0.00
N ILE A 94 -7.93 -3.84 -1.13
CA ILE A 94 -8.96 -3.12 -1.88
C ILE A 94 -9.86 -4.13 -2.59
N ASN A 95 -11.14 -4.18 -2.23
CA ASN A 95 -12.10 -5.06 -2.88
C ASN A 95 -13.45 -4.39 -3.21
N ASP A 96 -13.57 -3.09 -2.99
CA ASP A 96 -14.80 -2.36 -3.29
C ASP A 96 -14.53 -0.94 -3.81
N ARG A 97 -15.60 -0.23 -4.21
CA ARG A 97 -15.56 1.11 -4.80
C ARG A 97 -16.28 2.14 -3.94
N GLY A 98 -15.82 3.38 -4.06
CA GLY A 98 -16.16 4.49 -3.16
C GLY A 98 -14.94 4.89 -2.33
N PRO A 99 -15.10 5.73 -1.29
CA PRO A 99 -16.30 6.49 -0.95
C PRO A 99 -16.64 7.55 -2.02
N TYR A 100 -17.92 7.79 -2.26
CA TYR A 100 -18.39 8.88 -3.14
C TYR A 100 -18.77 10.15 -2.37
N VAL A 101 -18.12 10.37 -1.22
CA VAL A 101 -18.30 11.56 -0.39
C VAL A 101 -17.01 12.38 -0.45
N LYS A 102 -17.15 13.69 -0.68
CA LYS A 102 -16.02 14.62 -0.79
C LYS A 102 -15.17 14.59 0.48
N GLY A 103 -13.84 14.56 0.31
CA GLY A 103 -12.87 14.54 1.41
C GLY A 103 -12.59 13.16 2.02
N ARG A 104 -13.44 12.15 1.76
CA ARG A 104 -13.14 10.76 2.10
C ARG A 104 -12.37 10.09 0.98
N VAL A 105 -11.35 9.33 1.37
CA VAL A 105 -10.40 8.67 0.47
C VAL A 105 -10.60 7.16 0.48
N ILE A 106 -10.89 6.60 1.66
CA ILE A 106 -11.04 5.17 1.84
C ILE A 106 -12.15 4.90 2.86
N ASP A 107 -12.97 3.89 2.57
CA ASP A 107 -13.85 3.34 3.59
C ASP A 107 -13.32 1.95 3.97
N LEU A 108 -13.14 1.72 5.26
CA LEU A 108 -12.62 0.48 5.82
C LEU A 108 -13.76 -0.45 6.21
N SER A 109 -13.46 -1.74 6.34
CA SER A 109 -14.32 -2.61 7.14
C SER A 109 -14.34 -2.17 8.61
N LEU A 110 -15.38 -2.58 9.34
CA LEU A 110 -15.51 -2.25 10.77
C LEU A 110 -14.28 -2.70 11.59
N VAL A 111 -13.81 -3.94 11.38
CA VAL A 111 -12.65 -4.45 12.12
C VAL A 111 -11.37 -3.71 11.75
N ALA A 112 -11.18 -3.35 10.47
CA ALA A 112 -10.01 -2.59 10.05
C ALA A 112 -10.03 -1.16 10.64
N PHE A 113 -11.17 -0.47 10.62
CA PHE A 113 -11.28 0.87 11.20
C PHE A 113 -10.96 0.88 12.70
N ASN A 114 -11.46 -0.11 13.44
CA ASN A 114 -11.20 -0.25 14.88
C ASN A 114 -9.72 -0.55 15.23
N LYS A 115 -8.86 -0.87 14.25
CA LYS A 115 -7.42 -0.95 14.47
C LYS A 115 -6.74 0.41 14.52
N ILE A 116 -7.28 1.39 13.79
CA ILE A 116 -6.66 2.72 13.64
C ILE A 116 -7.42 3.84 14.35
N GLY A 117 -8.67 3.60 14.77
CA GLY A 117 -9.52 4.59 15.42
C GLY A 117 -10.68 3.95 16.19
N ASP A 118 -11.59 4.79 16.65
CA ASP A 118 -12.83 4.38 17.30
C ASP A 118 -13.98 4.56 16.30
N SER A 119 -14.61 3.44 15.92
CA SER A 119 -15.75 3.46 14.98
C SER A 119 -16.93 4.33 15.43
N SER A 120 -17.06 4.63 16.73
CA SER A 120 -18.06 5.56 17.26
C SER A 120 -17.88 7.00 16.75
N LYS A 121 -16.64 7.40 16.43
CA LYS A 121 -16.31 8.71 15.84
C LYS A 121 -16.59 8.77 14.34
N GLY A 122 -16.63 7.60 13.68
CA GLY A 122 -16.97 7.45 12.26
C GLY A 122 -15.90 7.90 11.25
N LEU A 123 -14.99 8.81 11.62
CA LEU A 123 -13.96 9.37 10.75
C LEU A 123 -12.57 9.34 11.40
N ALA A 124 -11.53 9.23 10.58
CA ALA A 124 -10.13 9.34 10.99
C ALA A 124 -9.29 9.98 9.87
N PRO A 125 -8.40 10.95 10.18
CA PRO A 125 -7.42 11.43 9.21
C PRO A 125 -6.36 10.34 8.96
N ILE A 126 -6.08 10.08 7.68
CA ILE A 126 -5.19 8.99 7.29
C ILE A 126 -4.18 9.38 6.21
N LYS A 127 -3.12 8.57 6.15
CA LYS A 127 -2.22 8.40 5.02
C LYS A 127 -2.26 6.94 4.57
N ILE A 128 -2.22 6.70 3.26
CA ILE A 128 -2.19 5.39 2.62
C ILE A 128 -0.80 5.16 2.01
N ASP A 129 -0.23 4.00 2.27
CA ASP A 129 0.97 3.50 1.60
C ASP A 129 0.61 2.22 0.82
N ILE A 130 0.95 2.15 -0.47
CA ILE A 130 0.72 0.96 -1.29
C ILE A 130 1.82 -0.06 -0.97
N LEU A 131 1.43 -1.24 -0.50
CA LEU A 131 2.34 -2.32 -0.13
C LEU A 131 2.54 -3.32 -1.27
N ASP A 132 1.46 -3.66 -1.98
CA ASP A 132 1.50 -4.62 -3.09
C ASP A 132 0.43 -4.28 -4.15
N ASP A 133 0.87 -4.21 -5.42
CA ASP A 133 0.04 -4.01 -6.61
C ASP A 133 0.20 -5.13 -7.67
N SER A 134 0.94 -6.19 -7.34
CA SER A 134 1.33 -7.25 -8.27
C SER A 134 0.18 -8.19 -8.62
N ASN A 135 -0.71 -8.48 -7.67
CA ASN A 135 -1.83 -9.42 -7.81
C ASN A 135 -3.17 -8.71 -8.03
N THR A 136 -3.18 -7.65 -8.82
CA THR A 136 -4.37 -6.84 -9.06
C THR A 136 -5.23 -7.39 -10.20
N PHE A 137 -6.55 -7.16 -10.11
CA PHE A 137 -7.50 -7.65 -11.09
C PHE A 137 -8.59 -6.62 -11.41
N ARG A 138 -9.28 -6.83 -12.53
CA ARG A 138 -10.44 -6.05 -12.98
C ARG A 138 -11.75 -6.71 -12.51
N TYR A 139 -12.86 -5.97 -12.58
CA TYR A 139 -14.21 -6.41 -12.20
C TYR A 139 -14.50 -7.87 -12.58
N LYS A 140 -15.18 -8.59 -11.68
CA LYS A 140 -15.59 -9.98 -11.93
C LYS A 140 -16.95 -10.09 -12.63
N HIS A 141 -17.56 -8.96 -12.99
CA HIS A 141 -18.90 -8.83 -13.57
C HIS A 141 -18.90 -7.77 -14.66
#